data_AF-A0A936T7A9-F1
#
_entry.id   AF-A0A936T7A9-F1
#
_cell.length_a   1.000
_cell.length_b   1.000
_cell.length_c   1.000
_cell.angle_alpha   90.00
_cell.angle_beta   90.00
_cell.angle_gamma   90.00
#
_symmetry.space_group_name_H-M   'P 1'
#
loop_
_entity.id
_entity.type
_entity.pdbx_description
1 polymer ?
#
loop_
_entity_poly.entity_id
_entity_poly.type
_entity_poly.pdbx_seq_one_letter_code
_entity_poly.pdbx_strand_id
1 'polypeptide(L)'
;MRKRSTFLAVAVLPIMALAQGPGSKPVQEPKPINAPTLAVLLANRPAHIEQTQWLEMMEQPANRSLYPMRITPATLDTLDGRLLDRRFQYILVR
;
A
#
# COMPACT_ATOMS: atom_id res chain seq x y z
N MET A 1 -24.18 17.94 -65.63
CA MET A 1 -23.58 16.67 -65.12
C MET A 1 -23.74 16.63 -63.60
N ARG A 2 -24.23 15.49 -63.06
CA ARG A 2 -24.41 15.09 -61.63
C ARG A 2 -25.21 16.05 -60.73
N LYS A 3 -26.52 15.88 -60.45
CA LYS A 3 -27.28 14.81 -59.73
C LYS A 3 -26.64 14.33 -58.42
N ARG A 4 -27.28 14.64 -57.28
CA ARG A 4 -27.61 13.79 -56.11
C ARG A 4 -28.19 14.71 -55.00
N SER A 5 -29.52 14.86 -54.90
CA SER A 5 -30.50 13.97 -54.23
C SER A 5 -30.50 14.11 -52.69
N THR A 6 -31.60 14.73 -52.23
CA THR A 6 -32.19 14.89 -50.88
C THR A 6 -32.26 13.63 -50.02
N PHE A 7 -32.20 13.79 -48.68
CA PHE A 7 -33.02 13.16 -47.62
C PHE A 7 -32.60 13.82 -46.27
N LEU A 8 -33.34 14.78 -45.69
CA LEU A 8 -34.53 14.71 -44.81
C LEU A 8 -34.32 14.03 -43.43
N ALA A 9 -34.63 14.83 -42.38
CA ALA A 9 -35.20 14.49 -41.06
C ALA A 9 -34.38 13.79 -39.96
N VAL A 10 -34.13 14.59 -38.90
CA VAL A 10 -34.42 14.36 -37.48
C VAL A 10 -34.54 12.90 -37.01
N ALA A 11 -33.60 12.47 -36.16
CA ALA A 11 -33.84 11.44 -35.16
C ALA A 11 -33.29 11.91 -33.80
N VAL A 12 -34.22 12.17 -32.89
CA VAL A 12 -34.04 12.28 -31.45
C VAL A 12 -33.33 11.03 -30.93
N LEU A 13 -32.37 11.18 -30.01
CA LEU A 13 -32.19 10.30 -28.84
C LEU A 13 -31.08 10.85 -27.91
N PRO A 14 -31.42 11.38 -26.72
CA PRO A 14 -30.47 11.63 -25.66
C PRO A 14 -30.23 10.30 -24.94
N ILE A 15 -29.10 9.65 -25.17
CA ILE A 15 -28.74 8.47 -24.37
C ILE A 15 -28.02 8.97 -23.13
N MET A 16 -28.80 9.01 -22.04
CA MET A 16 -28.27 8.91 -20.69
C MET A 16 -27.24 7.77 -20.61
N ALA A 17 -26.03 8.10 -20.14
CA ALA A 17 -25.21 7.15 -19.40
C ALA A 17 -24.71 7.85 -18.14
N LEU A 18 -25.63 7.99 -17.18
CA LEU A 18 -25.30 8.05 -15.76
C LEU A 18 -24.53 6.78 -15.41
N ALA A 19 -23.24 6.88 -15.11
CA ALA A 19 -22.50 5.96 -14.21
C ALA A 19 -21.00 6.31 -14.18
N GLN A 20 -20.65 7.48 -13.66
CA GLN A 20 -19.36 7.65 -12.98
C GLN A 20 -19.65 7.81 -11.50
N GLY A 21 -20.14 6.73 -10.88
CA GLY A 21 -20.01 6.59 -9.43
C GLY A 21 -18.51 6.60 -9.11
N PRO A 22 -18.07 7.25 -8.02
CA PRO A 22 -16.69 7.13 -7.60
C PRO A 22 -16.42 5.63 -7.43
N GLY A 23 -15.56 5.09 -8.29
CA GLY A 23 -15.09 3.72 -8.17
C GLY A 23 -14.39 3.61 -6.83
N SER A 24 -15.12 3.16 -5.81
CA SER A 24 -14.57 2.73 -4.54
C SER A 24 -13.52 1.69 -4.87
N LYS A 25 -12.25 2.10 -4.85
CA LYS A 25 -11.14 1.14 -4.88
C LYS A 25 -11.46 0.11 -3.80
N PRO A 26 -11.29 -1.20 -4.06
CA PRO A 26 -11.46 -2.18 -3.01
C PRO A 26 -10.59 -1.73 -1.84
N VAL A 27 -11.21 -1.55 -0.68
CA VAL A 27 -10.50 -1.31 0.58
C VAL A 27 -9.68 -2.58 0.79
N GLN A 28 -8.42 -2.56 0.35
CA GLN A 28 -7.50 -3.65 0.59
C GLN A 28 -7.33 -3.71 2.10
N GLU A 29 -7.88 -4.77 2.71
CA GLU A 29 -7.66 -5.04 4.12
C GLU A 29 -6.15 -5.03 4.41
N PRO A 30 -5.73 -4.43 5.54
CA PRO A 30 -4.32 -4.35 5.86
C PRO A 30 -3.75 -5.77 5.94
N LYS A 31 -2.83 -6.12 5.03
CA LYS A 31 -2.12 -7.38 5.10
C LYS A 31 -1.40 -7.47 6.45
N PRO A 32 -1.51 -8.59 7.19
CA PRO A 32 -0.81 -8.75 8.46
C PRO A 32 0.71 -8.68 8.28
N ILE A 33 1.41 -8.22 9.33
CA ILE A 33 2.87 -8.16 9.36
C ILE A 33 3.41 -9.60 9.41
N ASN A 34 4.38 -9.92 8.55
CA ASN A 34 4.96 -11.25 8.51
C ASN A 34 5.93 -11.49 9.68
N ALA A 35 6.16 -12.76 10.03
CA ALA A 35 6.99 -13.13 11.18
C ALA A 35 8.43 -12.57 11.12
N PRO A 36 9.14 -12.57 9.97
CA PRO A 36 10.46 -11.95 9.85
C PRO A 36 10.46 -10.46 10.23
N THR A 37 9.49 -9.70 9.70
CA THR A 37 9.36 -8.27 9.99
C THR A 37 8.99 -8.03 11.45
N LEU A 38 8.13 -8.88 12.03
CA LEU A 38 7.78 -8.79 13.43
C LEU A 38 9.01 -8.95 14.34
N ALA A 39 9.89 -9.91 14.04
CA ALA A 39 11.13 -10.07 14.80
C ALA A 39 12.02 -8.81 14.75
N VAL A 40 12.14 -8.21 13.56
CA VAL A 40 12.89 -6.94 13.40
C VAL A 40 12.23 -5.79 14.16
N LEU A 41 10.90 -5.68 14.13
CA LEU A 41 10.17 -4.65 14.88
C LEU A 41 10.41 -4.79 16.38
N LEU A 42 10.35 -6.00 16.92
CA LEU A 42 10.59 -6.26 18.34
C LEU A 42 12.04 -5.94 18.74
N ALA A 43 13.01 -6.28 17.89
CA ALA A 43 14.42 -5.95 18.11
C ALA A 43 14.70 -4.44 18.08
N ASN A 44 13.89 -3.68 17.34
CA ASN A 44 14.03 -2.22 17.22
C ASN A 44 13.14 -1.43 18.20
N ARG A 45 12.38 -2.11 19.06
CA ARG A 45 11.51 -1.45 20.03
C ARG A 45 12.33 -0.55 20.97
N PRO A 46 12.01 0.75 21.10
CA PRO A 46 12.62 1.60 22.11
C PRO A 46 12.36 1.06 23.52
N ALA A 47 13.38 1.06 24.38
CA ALA A 47 13.29 0.43 25.70
C ALA A 47 12.13 0.96 26.58
N HIS A 48 11.76 2.23 26.40
CA HIS A 48 10.73 2.94 27.17
C HIS A 48 9.30 2.80 26.61
N ILE A 49 9.11 2.13 25.48
CA ILE A 49 7.78 1.94 24.86
C ILE A 49 7.36 0.49 25.05
N GLU A 50 6.17 0.25 25.57
CA GLU A 50 5.64 -1.11 25.71
C GLU A 50 5.51 -1.83 24.37
N GLN A 51 5.66 -3.15 24.38
CA GLN A 51 5.67 -3.93 23.13
C GLN A 51 4.38 -3.77 22.32
N THR A 52 3.22 -3.86 22.97
CA THR A 52 1.91 -3.72 22.32
C THR A 52 1.74 -2.34 21.71
N GLN A 53 2.03 -1.29 22.49
CA GLN A 53 2.00 0.09 22.04
C GLN A 53 2.93 0.33 20.84
N TRP A 54 4.14 -0.24 20.87
CA TRP A 54 5.07 -0.16 19.76
C TRP A 54 4.51 -0.80 18.48
N LEU A 55 3.93 -2.00 18.59
CA LEU A 55 3.33 -2.67 17.43
C LEU A 55 2.13 -1.89 16.87
N GLU A 56 1.26 -1.38 17.74
CA GLU A 56 0.14 -0.51 17.36
C GLU A 56 0.61 0.76 16.64
N MET A 57 1.68 1.41 17.13
CA MET A 57 2.29 2.54 16.43
C MET A 57 2.75 2.15 15.02
N MET A 58 3.35 0.97 14.87
CA MET A 58 3.88 0.47 13.60
C MET A 58 2.80 0.00 12.61
N GLU A 59 1.54 -0.12 13.04
CA GLU A 59 0.41 -0.31 12.13
C GLU A 59 0.14 0.94 11.28
N GLN A 60 0.44 2.13 11.81
CA GLN A 60 0.28 3.39 11.10
C GLN A 60 1.39 3.59 10.06
N PRO A 61 1.07 3.74 8.76
CA PRO A 61 2.09 3.88 7.71
C PRO A 61 3.05 5.05 7.91
N ALA A 62 2.58 6.16 8.48
CA ALA A 62 3.41 7.33 8.78
C ALA A 62 4.56 6.99 9.74
N ASN A 63 4.29 6.18 10.77
CA ASN A 63 5.29 5.82 11.77
C ASN A 63 6.36 4.88 11.19
N ARG A 64 6.04 4.06 10.18
CA ARG A 64 7.00 3.17 9.51
C ARG A 64 8.12 3.93 8.81
N SER A 65 7.86 5.17 8.39
CA SER A 65 8.87 6.07 7.81
C SER A 65 9.61 6.88 8.86
N LEU A 66 8.94 7.24 9.96
CA LEU A 66 9.55 7.99 11.07
C LEU A 66 10.53 7.14 11.89
N TYR A 67 10.28 5.83 11.96
CA TYR A 67 11.10 4.88 12.68
C TYR A 67 11.67 3.85 11.70
N PRO A 68 12.79 4.15 11.01
CA PRO A 68 13.44 3.17 10.17
C PRO A 68 14.04 2.04 11.01
N MET A 69 13.82 0.81 10.57
CA MET A 69 14.26 -0.41 11.26
C MET A 69 15.73 -0.66 11.00
N ARG A 70 16.52 -0.75 12.07
CA ARG A 70 17.94 -1.09 12.02
C ARG A 70 18.09 -2.60 11.96
N ILE A 71 18.87 -3.06 10.99
CA ILE A 71 19.22 -4.47 10.81
C ILE A 71 20.74 -4.59 10.84
N THR A 72 21.26 -5.59 11.54
CA THR A 72 22.71 -5.90 11.56
C THR A 72 23.02 -7.07 10.63
N PRO A 73 24.28 -7.26 10.20
CA PRO A 73 24.68 -8.47 9.48
C PRO A 73 24.28 -9.76 10.22
N ALA A 74 24.44 -9.81 11.55
CA ALA A 74 24.05 -10.96 12.37
C ALA A 74 22.54 -11.25 12.30
N THR A 75 21.70 -10.23 12.12
CA THR A 75 20.27 -10.42 11.89
C THR A 75 20.03 -11.11 10.55
N LEU A 76 20.77 -10.74 9.50
CA LEU A 76 20.63 -11.35 8.16
C LEU A 76 21.22 -12.77 8.09
N ASP A 77 22.13 -13.12 8.99
CA ASP A 77 22.64 -14.50 9.09
C ASP A 77 21.57 -15.48 9.61
N THR A 78 20.58 -14.96 10.35
CA THR A 78 19.50 -15.76 10.96
C THR A 78 18.14 -15.59 10.29
N LEU A 79 17.96 -14.54 9.48
CA LEU A 79 16.71 -14.18 8.84
C LEU A 79 16.91 -13.94 7.33
N ASP A 80 16.03 -14.53 6.51
CA ASP A 80 16.03 -14.23 5.07
C ASP A 80 15.46 -12.81 4.82
N GLY A 81 16.36 -11.87 4.52
CA GLY A 81 16.03 -10.48 4.22
C GLY A 81 15.05 -10.30 3.05
N ARG A 82 14.93 -11.29 2.15
CA ARG A 82 13.96 -11.25 1.04
C ARG A 82 12.52 -11.36 1.51
N LEU A 83 12.30 -11.91 2.71
CA LEU A 83 10.99 -12.06 3.33
C LEU A 83 10.57 -10.83 4.12
N LEU A 84 11.44 -9.82 4.29
CA LEU A 84 11.08 -8.59 4.98
C LEU A 84 9.99 -7.82 4.25
N ASP A 85 9.04 -7.28 5.02
CA ASP A 85 7.91 -6.54 4.49
C ASP A 85 8.38 -5.18 3.98
N ARG A 86 8.17 -4.95 2.68
CA ARG A 86 8.59 -3.74 1.95
C ARG A 86 7.84 -2.47 2.38
N ARG A 87 6.80 -2.59 3.20
CA ARG A 87 6.10 -1.44 3.79
C ARG A 87 6.93 -0.71 4.85
N PHE A 88 8.02 -1.33 5.33
CA PHE A 88 8.93 -0.77 6.32
C PHE A 88 10.23 -0.32 5.67
N GLN A 89 10.83 0.71 6.24
CA GLN A 89 12.17 1.14 5.86
C GLN A 89 13.21 0.40 6.69
N TYR A 90 14.21 -0.18 6.04
CA TYR A 90 15.30 -0.88 6.70
C TYR A 90 16.63 -0.19 6.43
N ILE A 91 17.45 -0.09 7.46
CA ILE A 91 18.81 0.46 7.39
C ILE A 91 19.76 -0.61 7.91
N LEU A 92 20.68 -1.04 7.04
CA LEU A 92 21.78 -1.89 7.45
C LEU A 92 22.76 -1.06 8.29
N VAL A 93 22.92 -1.43 9.55
CA VAL A 93 23.87 -0.82 10.48
C VAL A 93 25.02 -1.79 10.74
N ARG A 94 26.23 -1.26 10.89
CA ARG A 94 27.45 -2.02 11.16
C ARG A 94 27.72 -2.12 12.64
#